data_AF-A0A2J6THQ1-F1
#
_entry.id   AF-A0A2J6THQ1-F1
#
_cell.length_a   1.000
_cell.length_b   1.000
_cell.length_c   1.000
_cell.angle_alpha   90.00
_cell.angle_beta   90.00
_cell.angle_gamma   90.00
#
_symmetry.space_group_name_H-M   'P 1'
#
loop_
_entity.id
_entity.type
_entity.pdbx_description
1 polymer ?
#
loop_
_entity_poly.entity_id
_entity_poly.type
_entity_poly.pdbx_seq_one_letter_code
_entity_poly.pdbx_strand_id
1 'polypeptide(L)'
;MEAAEEEIKEEEVDEEAAAEAKVQEYLARQAELALIREEVEKVKAAGDWHADEVYLFERLSMRSYEEVISSEWRIDLPTLPEGLFTTDPEKIFIKNNCNSSYSGVKALQRLLVLGYRVRDLLCNPGRRPEILITREVKSYIKWAERDGDYVKRRFIPVLTFVSAKPGQTTDSLSNSITNEMMFLAQKHRENLANSQGQTGAVKYRRRPPLLYGIIVAQSIVIFVTLDSANPEAKVRHLTHFDFTDKRMVVWNGFAIAYIITMAKDYIISIRDDLEIDDTPDSDPDA
;
A
#
# COMPACT_ATOMS: atom_id res chain seq x y z
N MET A 1 39.88 -55.89 -24.56
CA MET A 1 39.82 -54.61 -23.82
C MET A 1 38.59 -53.93 -24.36
N GLU A 2 37.48 -54.18 -23.68
CA GLU A 2 36.10 -53.96 -24.14
C GLU A 2 35.70 -52.54 -23.72
N ALA A 3 35.33 -51.70 -24.69
CA ALA A 3 34.90 -50.34 -24.45
C ALA A 3 33.48 -50.39 -23.90
N ALA A 4 33.30 -49.94 -22.65
CA ALA A 4 32.00 -49.76 -22.04
C ALA A 4 31.34 -48.51 -22.64
N GLU A 5 30.27 -48.72 -23.40
CA GLU A 5 29.31 -47.69 -23.76
C GLU A 5 28.50 -47.36 -22.49
N GLU A 6 28.82 -46.22 -21.86
CA GLU A 6 27.95 -45.63 -20.84
C GLU A 6 26.74 -44.99 -21.54
N GLU A 7 25.59 -45.68 -21.49
CA GLU A 7 24.28 -45.10 -21.80
C GLU A 7 24.00 -43.91 -20.88
N ILE A 8 23.92 -42.72 -21.48
CA ILE A 8 23.38 -41.52 -20.84
C ILE A 8 21.87 -41.72 -20.75
N LYS A 9 21.38 -42.11 -19.56
CA LYS A 9 19.94 -42.05 -19.24
C LYS A 9 19.55 -40.60 -19.13
N GLU A 10 18.85 -40.09 -20.15
CA GLU A 10 18.13 -38.83 -20.06
C GLU A 10 17.11 -38.92 -18.91
N GLU A 11 17.18 -37.97 -17.97
CA GLU A 11 16.20 -37.81 -16.91
C GLU A 11 14.85 -37.43 -17.55
N GLU A 12 13.99 -38.41 -17.81
CA GLU A 12 12.54 -38.17 -17.89
C GLU A 12 12.11 -37.62 -16.54
N VAL A 13 12.14 -36.29 -16.41
CA VAL A 13 11.47 -35.59 -15.32
C VAL A 13 9.99 -35.99 -15.42
N ASP A 14 9.54 -36.76 -14.44
CA ASP A 14 8.19 -37.31 -14.32
C ASP A 14 7.12 -36.22 -14.54
N GLU A 15 6.66 -36.11 -15.78
CA GLU A 15 5.69 -35.10 -16.22
C GLU A 15 4.36 -35.24 -15.46
N GLU A 16 4.03 -36.45 -15.02
CA GLU A 16 2.85 -36.77 -14.23
C GLU A 16 3.00 -36.19 -12.82
N ALA A 17 4.13 -36.41 -12.14
CA ALA A 17 4.40 -35.80 -10.84
C ALA A 17 4.41 -34.26 -10.90
N ALA A 18 4.93 -33.67 -11.98
CA ALA A 18 4.91 -32.22 -12.17
C ALA A 18 3.48 -31.69 -12.42
N ALA A 19 2.64 -32.44 -13.13
CA ALA A 19 1.23 -32.11 -13.35
C ALA A 19 0.42 -32.22 -12.04
N GLU A 20 0.62 -33.27 -11.26
CA GLU A 20 0.00 -33.46 -9.95
C GLU A 20 0.36 -32.32 -8.99
N ALA A 21 1.64 -31.94 -8.94
CA ALA A 21 2.10 -30.83 -8.10
C ALA A 21 1.41 -29.50 -8.47
N LYS A 22 1.26 -29.20 -9.77
CA LYS A 22 0.53 -28.00 -10.25
C LYS A 22 -0.95 -28.04 -9.87
N VAL A 23 -1.59 -29.20 -9.94
CA VAL A 23 -2.98 -29.37 -9.52
C VAL A 23 -3.12 -29.13 -8.02
N GLN A 24 -2.22 -29.69 -7.20
CA GLN A 24 -2.23 -29.47 -5.76
C GLN A 24 -1.99 -28.00 -5.41
N GLU A 25 -1.05 -27.33 -6.08
CA GLU A 25 -0.82 -25.89 -5.90
C GLU A 25 -2.07 -25.08 -6.25
N TYR A 26 -2.72 -25.40 -7.36
CA TYR A 26 -3.97 -24.75 -7.77
C TYR A 26 -5.09 -24.94 -6.74
N LEU A 27 -5.29 -26.16 -6.25
CA LEU A 27 -6.32 -26.46 -5.24
C LEU A 27 -6.03 -25.74 -3.91
N ALA A 28 -4.78 -25.75 -3.45
CA ALA A 28 -4.36 -25.03 -2.25
C ALA A 28 -4.62 -23.52 -2.40
N ARG A 29 -4.30 -22.96 -3.57
CA ARG A 29 -4.54 -21.56 -3.90
C ARG A 29 -6.03 -21.21 -3.91
N GLN A 30 -6.90 -22.10 -4.41
CA GLN A 30 -8.35 -21.89 -4.37
C GLN A 30 -8.90 -21.97 -2.94
N ALA A 31 -8.38 -22.89 -2.12
CA ALA A 31 -8.77 -23.01 -0.71
C ALA A 31 -8.37 -21.76 0.09
N GLU A 32 -7.14 -21.24 -0.11
CA GLU A 32 -6.68 -20.00 0.50
C GLU A 32 -7.56 -18.81 0.09
N LEU A 33 -7.87 -18.69 -1.21
CA LEU A 33 -8.77 -17.66 -1.72
C LEU A 33 -10.18 -17.72 -1.10
N ALA A 34 -10.72 -18.92 -0.86
CA ALA A 34 -12.01 -19.09 -0.22
C ALA A 34 -12.02 -18.57 1.22
N LEU A 35 -10.96 -18.85 1.97
CA LEU A 35 -10.78 -18.36 3.35
C LEU A 35 -10.65 -16.83 3.38
N ILE A 36 -9.88 -16.26 2.46
CA ILE A 36 -9.72 -14.80 2.32
C ILE A 36 -11.07 -14.14 2.04
N ARG A 37 -11.85 -14.69 1.11
CA ARG A 37 -13.19 -14.18 0.79
C ARG A 37 -14.13 -14.25 1.99
N GLU A 38 -14.11 -15.34 2.73
CA GLU A 38 -14.91 -15.48 3.94
C GLU A 38 -14.55 -14.41 5.00
N GLU A 39 -13.25 -14.13 5.18
CA GLU A 39 -12.79 -13.09 6.09
C GLU A 39 -13.24 -11.69 5.64
N VAL A 40 -13.12 -11.38 4.35
CA VAL A 40 -13.60 -10.12 3.77
C VAL A 40 -15.11 -9.95 3.96
N GLU A 41 -15.89 -11.00 3.73
CA GLU A 41 -17.35 -10.97 3.94
C GLU A 41 -17.72 -10.81 5.41
N LYS A 42 -16.96 -11.39 6.34
CA LYS A 42 -17.13 -11.13 7.78
C LYS A 42 -16.90 -9.66 8.13
N VAL A 43 -15.85 -9.05 7.58
CA VAL A 43 -15.55 -7.62 7.78
C VAL A 43 -16.66 -6.74 7.20
N LYS A 44 -17.15 -7.05 5.99
CA LYS A 44 -18.30 -6.37 5.37
C LYS A 44 -19.57 -6.50 6.22
N ALA A 45 -19.85 -7.68 6.74
CA ALA A 45 -21.05 -7.97 7.52
C ALA A 45 -21.04 -7.34 8.92
N ALA A 46 -19.87 -7.05 9.50
CA ALA A 46 -19.77 -6.44 10.82
C ALA A 46 -20.37 -5.02 10.87
N GLY A 47 -20.29 -4.26 9.76
CA GLY A 47 -20.93 -2.96 9.59
C GLY A 47 -20.34 -1.81 10.43
N ASP A 48 -19.31 -2.05 11.24
CA ASP A 48 -18.63 -1.03 12.07
C ASP A 48 -17.41 -0.37 11.38
N TRP A 49 -17.09 -0.81 10.15
CA TRP A 49 -15.95 -0.32 9.36
C TRP A 49 -16.38 0.79 8.41
N HIS A 50 -15.46 1.72 8.13
CA HIS A 50 -15.69 2.70 7.08
C HIS A 50 -15.69 2.03 5.69
N ALA A 51 -16.49 2.51 4.75
CA ALA A 51 -16.59 1.89 3.41
C ALA A 51 -15.23 1.80 2.70
N ASP A 52 -14.46 2.89 2.68
CA ASP A 52 -13.11 2.91 2.10
C ASP A 52 -12.13 2.00 2.87
N GLU A 53 -12.37 1.76 4.15
CA GLU A 53 -11.55 0.87 4.97
C GLU A 53 -11.80 -0.59 4.60
N VAL A 54 -13.06 -0.97 4.43
CA VAL A 54 -13.46 -2.29 3.92
C VAL A 54 -12.89 -2.50 2.52
N TYR A 55 -12.99 -1.49 1.66
CA TYR A 55 -12.44 -1.56 0.31
C TYR A 55 -10.92 -1.74 0.31
N LEU A 56 -10.18 -0.98 1.12
CA LEU A 56 -8.74 -1.16 1.26
C LEU A 56 -8.40 -2.54 1.84
N PHE A 57 -9.13 -3.01 2.85
CA PHE A 57 -8.92 -4.33 3.44
C PHE A 57 -9.11 -5.44 2.40
N GLU A 58 -10.22 -5.41 1.66
CA GLU A 58 -10.50 -6.36 0.58
C GLU A 58 -9.38 -6.39 -0.46
N ARG A 59 -8.95 -5.22 -0.94
CA ARG A 59 -7.84 -5.12 -1.89
C ARG A 59 -6.54 -5.68 -1.33
N LEU A 60 -6.19 -5.34 -0.09
CA LEU A 60 -4.98 -5.86 0.56
C LEU A 60 -5.01 -7.38 0.71
N SER A 61 -6.15 -7.95 1.09
CA SER A 61 -6.32 -9.39 1.24
C SER A 61 -6.28 -10.11 -0.12
N MET A 62 -6.79 -9.48 -1.17
CA MET A 62 -6.87 -10.04 -2.52
C MET A 62 -5.67 -9.69 -3.43
N ARG A 63 -4.66 -8.95 -2.93
CA ARG A 63 -3.58 -8.34 -3.74
C ARG A 63 -2.74 -9.28 -4.61
N SER A 64 -2.77 -10.59 -4.36
CA SER A 64 -2.07 -11.62 -5.15
C SER A 64 -3.02 -12.40 -6.09
N TYR A 65 -4.31 -12.07 -6.10
CA TYR A 65 -5.38 -12.79 -6.80
C TYR A 65 -6.14 -11.93 -7.82
N GLU A 66 -5.84 -10.63 -7.92
CA GLU A 66 -6.55 -9.68 -8.77
C GLU A 66 -5.65 -9.03 -9.81
N GLU A 67 -6.27 -8.66 -10.93
CA GLU A 67 -5.69 -7.76 -11.92
C GLU A 67 -5.65 -6.32 -11.36
N VAL A 68 -4.47 -5.68 -11.33
CA VAL A 68 -4.31 -4.37 -10.65
C VAL A 68 -3.41 -3.37 -11.36
N ILE A 69 -2.61 -3.78 -12.33
CA ILE A 69 -1.71 -2.91 -13.10
C ILE A 69 -1.96 -2.98 -14.60
N SER A 70 -1.63 -1.90 -15.31
CA SER A 70 -1.74 -1.84 -16.77
C SER A 70 -0.85 -2.88 -17.44
N SER A 71 -1.36 -3.55 -18.47
CA SER A 71 -0.59 -4.45 -19.33
C SER A 71 0.60 -3.77 -20.02
N GLU A 72 0.59 -2.45 -20.15
CA GLU A 72 1.72 -1.69 -20.68
C GLU A 72 2.98 -1.84 -19.82
N TRP A 73 2.83 -2.07 -18.51
CA TRP A 73 3.96 -2.21 -17.58
C TRP A 73 4.58 -3.62 -17.61
N ARG A 74 4.01 -4.55 -18.42
CA ARG A 74 4.43 -5.95 -18.47
C ARG A 74 5.89 -6.12 -18.85
N ILE A 75 6.37 -5.32 -19.81
CA ILE A 75 7.77 -5.40 -20.29
C ILE A 75 8.74 -4.94 -19.19
N ASP A 76 8.35 -3.94 -18.40
CA ASP A 76 9.19 -3.41 -17.33
C ASP A 76 9.10 -4.21 -16.02
N LEU A 77 8.07 -5.05 -15.87
CA LEU A 77 7.81 -5.87 -14.67
C LEU A 77 7.71 -7.37 -15.01
N PRO A 78 8.72 -7.97 -15.68
CA PRO A 78 8.63 -9.32 -16.23
C PRO A 78 8.55 -10.43 -15.18
N THR A 79 8.89 -10.13 -13.92
CA THR A 79 8.88 -11.10 -12.82
C THR A 79 7.51 -11.22 -12.15
N LEU A 80 6.53 -10.38 -12.52
CA LEU A 80 5.19 -10.42 -11.96
C LEU A 80 4.30 -11.45 -12.69
N PRO A 81 3.38 -12.12 -12.00
CA PRO A 81 2.44 -13.05 -12.64
C PRO A 81 1.57 -12.38 -13.69
N GLU A 82 1.27 -13.08 -14.78
CA GLU A 82 0.45 -12.54 -15.88
C GLU A 82 -0.93 -12.06 -15.44
N GLY A 83 -1.56 -12.78 -14.50
CA GLY A 83 -2.88 -12.45 -13.97
C GLY A 83 -2.96 -11.15 -13.16
N LEU A 84 -1.83 -10.46 -12.95
CA LEU A 84 -1.79 -9.15 -12.30
C LEU A 84 -2.03 -8.00 -13.31
N PHE A 85 -1.81 -8.27 -14.60
CA PHE A 85 -1.85 -7.27 -15.66
C PHE A 85 -3.20 -7.26 -16.35
N THR A 86 -3.71 -6.08 -16.67
CA THR A 86 -4.98 -5.92 -17.37
C THR A 86 -4.96 -4.79 -18.40
N THR A 87 -5.80 -4.93 -19.41
CA THR A 87 -6.08 -3.89 -20.41
C THR A 87 -7.32 -3.08 -20.05
N ASP A 88 -8.11 -3.55 -19.09
CA ASP A 88 -9.35 -2.93 -18.66
C ASP A 88 -9.07 -1.74 -17.72
N PRO A 89 -9.36 -0.49 -18.13
CA PRO A 89 -9.05 0.68 -17.32
C PRO A 89 -9.78 0.71 -15.96
N GLU A 90 -10.92 0.03 -15.82
CA GLU A 90 -11.67 -0.01 -14.56
C GLU A 90 -11.00 -0.90 -13.50
N LYS A 91 -10.22 -1.89 -13.95
CA LYS A 91 -9.49 -2.80 -13.06
C LYS A 91 -8.10 -2.29 -12.68
N ILE A 92 -7.56 -1.32 -13.43
CA ILE A 92 -6.24 -0.74 -13.12
C ILE A 92 -6.35 0.09 -11.86
N PHE A 93 -5.86 -0.47 -10.75
CA PHE A 93 -5.85 0.20 -9.47
C PHE A 93 -4.61 1.09 -9.32
N ILE A 94 -3.42 0.53 -9.56
CA ILE A 94 -2.18 1.33 -9.57
C ILE A 94 -2.01 1.88 -10.99
N LYS A 95 -2.54 3.08 -11.19
CA LYS A 95 -2.46 3.82 -12.45
C LYS A 95 -1.55 5.04 -12.35
N ASN A 96 -1.11 5.47 -13.52
CA ASN A 96 -0.54 6.79 -13.74
C ASN A 96 -1.66 7.75 -14.15
N ASN A 97 -1.66 8.96 -13.60
CA ASN A 97 -2.67 9.98 -13.94
C ASN A 97 -2.09 11.10 -14.80
N CYS A 98 -0.96 11.70 -14.42
CA CYS A 98 -0.43 12.90 -15.09
C CYS A 98 1.00 12.77 -15.63
N ASN A 99 1.80 11.83 -15.11
CA ASN A 99 3.23 11.72 -15.44
C ASN A 99 3.51 10.67 -16.52
N SER A 100 4.78 10.52 -16.93
CA SER A 100 5.14 9.43 -17.84
C SER A 100 4.95 8.05 -17.17
N SER A 101 4.40 7.10 -17.93
CA SER A 101 4.19 5.70 -17.48
C SER A 101 5.43 5.10 -16.81
N TYR A 102 6.62 5.37 -17.39
CA TYR A 102 7.92 4.99 -16.87
C TYR A 102 8.21 5.45 -15.44
N SER A 103 7.79 6.66 -15.06
CA SER A 103 8.00 7.16 -13.70
C SER A 103 7.24 6.32 -12.66
N GLY A 104 6.02 5.88 -12.99
CA GLY A 104 5.19 5.03 -12.14
C GLY A 104 5.74 3.63 -12.01
N VAL A 105 6.17 3.03 -13.13
CA VAL A 105 6.89 1.75 -13.16
C VAL A 105 8.10 1.80 -12.22
N LYS A 106 8.97 2.80 -12.37
CA LYS A 106 10.19 2.93 -11.55
C LYS A 106 9.88 3.13 -10.07
N ALA A 107 8.84 3.90 -9.74
CA ALA A 107 8.40 4.09 -8.37
C ALA A 107 7.92 2.78 -7.75
N LEU A 108 7.11 2.01 -8.49
CA LEU A 108 6.59 0.72 -8.04
C LEU A 108 7.72 -0.31 -7.90
N GLN A 109 8.60 -0.46 -8.89
CA GLN A 109 9.75 -1.37 -8.84
C GLN A 109 10.57 -1.22 -7.56
N ARG A 110 10.79 0.03 -7.11
CA ARG A 110 11.53 0.30 -5.85
C ARG A 110 10.85 -0.28 -4.61
N LEU A 111 9.51 -0.31 -4.59
CA LEU A 111 8.73 -0.97 -3.53
C LEU A 111 8.76 -2.49 -3.67
N LEU A 112 8.65 -3.03 -4.88
CA LEU A 112 8.62 -4.49 -5.12
C LEU A 112 9.93 -5.17 -4.70
N VAL A 113 11.06 -4.50 -4.88
CA VAL A 113 12.38 -5.00 -4.44
C VAL A 113 12.71 -4.69 -2.97
N LEU A 114 11.85 -3.93 -2.28
CA LEU A 114 12.15 -3.42 -0.93
C LEU A 114 12.40 -4.54 0.06
N GLY A 115 11.59 -5.61 0.07
CA GLY A 115 11.78 -6.70 1.02
C GLY A 115 13.07 -7.49 0.82
N TYR A 116 13.56 -7.64 -0.41
CA TYR A 116 14.89 -8.21 -0.64
C TYR A 116 15.98 -7.36 0.00
N ARG A 117 15.90 -6.03 -0.19
CA ARG A 117 16.88 -5.08 0.34
C ARG A 117 16.81 -4.98 1.86
N VAL A 118 15.62 -5.08 2.46
CA VAL A 118 15.45 -5.12 3.92
C VAL A 118 16.10 -6.37 4.51
N ARG A 119 15.88 -7.54 3.91
CA ARG A 119 16.51 -8.79 4.39
C ARG A 119 18.02 -8.79 4.22
N ASP A 120 18.52 -8.33 3.09
CA ASP A 120 19.97 -8.17 2.86
C ASP A 120 20.59 -7.21 3.90
N LEU A 121 19.86 -6.14 4.25
CA LEU A 121 20.28 -5.23 5.30
C LEU A 121 20.30 -5.90 6.69
N LEU A 122 19.34 -6.78 6.99
CA LEU A 122 19.29 -7.53 8.25
C LEU A 122 20.42 -8.54 8.42
N CYS A 123 21.01 -9.02 7.33
CA CYS A 123 22.23 -9.85 7.38
C CYS A 123 23.46 -9.06 7.88
N ASN A 124 23.40 -7.72 7.90
CA ASN A 124 24.48 -6.85 8.33
C ASN A 124 24.20 -6.28 9.73
N PRO A 125 25.00 -6.62 10.76
CA PRO A 125 24.76 -6.15 12.12
C PRO A 125 24.84 -4.61 12.23
N GLY A 126 23.97 -4.03 13.05
CA GLY A 126 23.94 -2.60 13.34
C GLY A 126 23.23 -1.72 12.30
N ARG A 127 22.69 -2.30 11.23
CA ARG A 127 21.87 -1.57 10.25
C ARG A 127 20.41 -1.48 10.69
N ARG A 128 19.73 -0.40 10.27
CA ARG A 128 18.35 -0.09 10.63
C ARG A 128 17.41 -0.20 9.42
N PRO A 129 16.61 -1.27 9.30
CA PRO A 129 15.67 -1.44 8.19
C PRO A 129 14.64 -0.31 8.08
N GLU A 130 14.30 0.34 9.19
CA GLU A 130 13.33 1.44 9.23
C GLU A 130 13.77 2.61 8.36
N ILE A 131 15.07 2.91 8.31
CA ILE A 131 15.62 4.01 7.51
C ILE A 131 15.40 3.72 6.02
N LEU A 132 15.67 2.48 5.60
CA LEU A 132 15.50 2.05 4.23
C LEU A 132 14.02 2.07 3.82
N ILE A 133 13.15 1.45 4.63
CA ILE A 133 11.70 1.41 4.37
C ILE A 133 11.15 2.84 4.32
N THR A 134 11.51 3.69 5.29
CA THR A 134 11.11 5.10 5.33
C THR A 134 11.49 5.84 4.06
N ARG A 135 12.73 5.66 3.58
CA ARG A 135 13.19 6.33 2.36
C ARG A 135 12.37 5.91 1.14
N GLU A 136 12.11 4.61 0.97
CA GLU A 136 11.37 4.12 -0.19
C GLU A 136 9.88 4.51 -0.11
N VAL A 137 9.24 4.39 1.06
CA VAL A 137 7.85 4.84 1.27
C VAL A 137 7.71 6.33 0.97
N LYS A 138 8.57 7.18 1.55
CA LYS A 138 8.57 8.62 1.25
C LYS A 138 8.83 8.93 -0.22
N SER A 139 9.69 8.15 -0.88
CA SER A 139 9.94 8.31 -2.32
C SER A 139 8.69 8.01 -3.13
N TYR A 140 7.91 7.00 -2.75
CA TYR A 140 6.66 6.63 -3.41
C TYR A 140 5.55 7.66 -3.12
N ILE A 141 5.43 8.16 -1.89
CA ILE A 141 4.52 9.28 -1.55
C ILE A 141 4.81 10.49 -2.44
N LYS A 142 6.08 10.91 -2.53
CA LYS A 142 6.49 12.03 -3.41
C LYS A 142 6.20 11.78 -4.89
N TRP A 143 6.26 10.53 -5.34
CA TRP A 143 5.86 10.19 -6.70
C TRP A 143 4.34 10.31 -6.87
N ALA A 144 3.55 9.78 -5.92
CA ALA A 144 2.09 9.85 -5.93
C ALA A 144 1.57 11.29 -5.93
N GLU A 145 2.21 12.19 -5.17
CA GLU A 145 1.87 13.62 -5.16
C GLU A 145 2.11 14.29 -6.52
N ARG A 146 3.22 13.96 -7.19
CA ARG A 146 3.50 14.43 -8.56
C ARG A 146 2.55 13.81 -9.57
N ASP A 147 2.23 12.53 -9.42
CA ASP A 147 1.32 11.81 -10.31
C ASP A 147 -0.10 12.36 -10.24
N GLY A 148 -0.57 12.74 -9.04
CA GLY A 148 -1.87 13.36 -8.85
C GLY A 148 -1.94 14.86 -9.14
N ASP A 149 -0.83 15.49 -9.52
CA ASP A 149 -0.73 16.93 -9.82
C ASP A 149 -1.25 17.84 -8.69
N TYR A 150 -0.84 17.53 -7.46
CA TYR A 150 -1.20 18.32 -6.27
C TYR A 150 -0.01 18.73 -5.41
N VAL A 151 1.23 18.61 -5.92
CA VAL A 151 2.44 19.09 -5.23
C VAL A 151 2.38 20.60 -4.96
N LYS A 152 1.87 21.37 -5.93
CA LYS A 152 1.77 22.84 -5.85
C LYS A 152 0.41 23.30 -5.33
N ARG A 153 -0.28 22.46 -4.56
CA ARG A 153 -1.60 22.76 -4.01
C ARG A 153 -1.56 22.66 -2.50
N ARG A 154 -2.32 23.53 -1.83
CA ARG A 154 -2.49 23.47 -0.38
C ARG A 154 -3.56 22.46 -0.05
N PHE A 155 -3.17 21.35 0.57
CA PHE A 155 -4.10 20.33 1.03
C PHE A 155 -3.81 19.94 2.47
N ILE A 156 -4.85 19.44 3.15
CA ILE A 156 -4.70 18.77 4.44
C ILE A 156 -4.43 17.29 4.13
N PRO A 157 -3.30 16.72 4.56
CA PRO A 157 -2.98 15.33 4.28
C PRO A 157 -4.07 14.37 4.80
N VAL A 158 -4.30 13.31 4.04
CA VAL A 158 -5.09 12.14 4.48
C VAL A 158 -4.23 10.92 4.78
N LEU A 159 -2.93 10.99 4.48
CA LEU A 159 -1.95 9.98 4.79
C LEU A 159 -0.96 10.50 5.84
N THR A 160 -0.81 9.75 6.92
CA THR A 160 0.20 9.99 7.95
C THR A 160 1.26 8.90 7.90
N PHE A 161 2.52 9.28 8.12
CA PHE A 161 3.64 8.35 8.10
C PHE A 161 4.56 8.56 9.31
N VAL A 162 4.72 7.52 10.13
CA VAL A 162 5.59 7.54 11.31
C VAL A 162 6.56 6.36 11.27
N SER A 163 7.83 6.62 11.59
CA SER A 163 8.88 5.60 11.67
C SER A 163 9.50 5.56 13.06
N ALA A 164 9.75 4.36 13.57
CA ALA A 164 10.41 4.13 14.84
C ALA A 164 11.80 4.77 14.89
N LYS A 165 12.07 5.51 15.96
CA LYS A 165 13.39 6.06 16.29
C LYS A 165 14.20 5.06 17.14
N PRO A 166 15.54 5.18 17.20
CA PRO A 166 16.36 4.32 18.07
C PRO A 166 15.88 4.40 19.52
N GLY A 167 15.66 3.24 20.15
CA GLY A 167 15.22 3.16 21.55
C GLY A 167 13.79 3.63 21.81
N GLN A 168 13.01 3.95 20.77
CA GLN A 168 11.62 4.33 20.93
C GLN A 168 10.75 3.12 21.28
N THR A 169 9.88 3.27 22.27
CA THR A 169 8.93 2.22 22.64
C THR A 169 7.76 2.14 21.66
N THR A 170 7.12 0.98 21.58
CA THR A 170 5.91 0.75 20.79
C THR A 170 4.78 1.71 21.18
N ASP A 171 4.62 1.98 22.48
CA ASP A 171 3.57 2.86 22.98
C ASP A 171 3.82 4.32 22.58
N SER A 172 5.08 4.78 22.65
CA SER A 172 5.45 6.12 22.17
C SER A 172 5.19 6.27 20.67
N LEU A 173 5.47 5.23 19.88
CA LEU A 173 5.23 5.21 18.45
C LEU A 173 3.72 5.23 18.13
N SER A 174 2.93 4.41 18.82
CA SER A 174 1.47 4.37 18.73
C SER A 174 0.81 5.70 19.13
N ASN A 175 1.31 6.34 20.19
CA ASN A 175 0.86 7.67 20.58
C ASN A 175 1.20 8.74 19.54
N SER A 176 2.37 8.63 18.90
CA SER A 176 2.80 9.59 17.86
C SER A 176 1.85 9.56 16.65
N ILE A 177 1.56 8.36 16.11
CA ILE A 177 0.62 8.21 15.00
C ILE A 177 -0.81 8.61 15.41
N THR A 178 -1.23 8.27 16.63
CA THR A 178 -2.56 8.62 17.13
C THR A 178 -2.75 10.13 17.23
N ASN A 179 -1.78 10.84 17.81
CA ASN A 179 -1.85 12.29 17.95
C ASN A 179 -1.87 12.99 16.59
N GLU A 180 -1.06 12.53 15.63
CA GLU A 180 -0.99 13.13 14.29
C GLU A 180 -2.28 12.89 13.50
N MET A 181 -2.84 11.68 13.53
CA MET A 181 -4.12 11.38 12.87
C MET A 181 -5.30 12.13 13.52
N MET A 182 -5.34 12.21 14.86
CA MET A 182 -6.37 12.98 15.57
C MET A 182 -6.31 14.47 15.25
N PHE A 183 -5.10 15.04 15.17
CA PHE A 183 -4.88 16.41 14.77
C PHE A 183 -5.35 16.68 13.33
N LEU A 184 -5.01 15.80 12.39
CA LEU A 184 -5.50 15.91 11.01
C LEU A 184 -7.03 15.74 10.94
N ALA A 185 -7.60 14.83 11.73
CA ALA A 185 -9.04 14.63 11.77
C ALA A 185 -9.77 15.88 12.26
N GLN A 186 -9.25 16.54 13.28
CA GLN A 186 -9.76 17.84 13.75
C GLN A 186 -9.66 18.89 12.65
N LYS A 187 -8.51 19.03 11.98
CA LYS A 187 -8.32 19.98 10.89
C LYS A 187 -9.30 19.75 9.73
N HIS A 188 -9.54 18.50 9.34
CA HIS A 188 -10.52 18.17 8.29
C HIS A 188 -11.94 18.55 8.71
N ARG A 189 -12.34 18.26 9.96
CA ARG A 189 -13.66 18.66 10.47
C ARG A 189 -13.84 20.17 10.49
N GLU A 190 -12.84 20.91 10.95
CA GLU A 190 -12.87 22.38 11.00
C GLU A 190 -12.93 22.98 9.60
N ASN A 191 -12.09 22.52 8.67
CA ASN A 191 -12.04 23.01 7.30
C ASN A 191 -13.33 22.73 6.52
N LEU A 192 -13.99 21.60 6.79
CA LEU A 192 -15.20 21.18 6.09
C LEU A 192 -16.49 21.61 6.80
N ALA A 193 -16.42 22.17 8.02
CA ALA A 193 -17.60 22.61 8.76
C ALA A 193 -18.29 23.79 8.07
N ASN A 194 -19.62 23.73 7.91
CA ASN A 194 -20.40 24.91 7.58
C ASN A 194 -20.63 25.76 8.83
N SER A 195 -20.43 27.06 8.68
CA SER A 195 -20.83 28.04 9.69
C SER A 195 -22.37 28.00 9.80
N GLN A 196 -22.89 27.51 10.92
CA GLN A 196 -24.30 27.55 11.37
C GLN A 196 -25.26 26.50 10.75
N GLY A 197 -25.42 25.38 11.45
CA GLY A 197 -26.69 24.64 11.51
C GLY A 197 -27.44 25.03 12.79
N GLN A 198 -28.70 25.46 12.67
CA GLN A 198 -29.58 25.85 13.79
C GLN A 198 -29.96 24.68 14.74
N THR A 199 -29.49 23.48 14.44
CA THR A 199 -29.68 22.23 15.19
C THR A 199 -28.29 21.69 15.46
N GLY A 200 -27.88 21.50 16.71
CA GLY A 200 -26.48 21.27 17.16
C GLY A 200 -25.63 20.13 16.53
N ALA A 201 -26.05 19.54 15.41
CA ALA A 201 -25.21 18.71 14.54
C ALA A 201 -24.41 19.60 13.56
N VAL A 202 -23.09 19.45 13.56
CA VAL A 202 -22.20 20.11 12.59
C VAL A 202 -22.52 19.60 11.18
N LYS A 203 -22.97 20.49 10.29
CA LYS A 203 -23.19 20.16 8.88
C LYS A 203 -21.90 20.41 8.11
N TYR A 204 -21.32 19.39 7.50
CA TYR A 204 -20.13 19.57 6.67
C TYR A 204 -20.48 19.90 5.20
N ARG A 205 -19.63 20.68 4.51
CA ARG A 205 -19.70 20.89 3.04
C ARG A 205 -19.52 19.57 2.29
N ARG A 206 -18.61 18.75 2.81
CA ARG A 206 -18.29 17.39 2.37
C ARG A 206 -17.99 16.56 3.61
N ARG A 207 -18.35 15.28 3.60
CA ARG A 207 -17.98 14.38 4.71
C ARG A 207 -16.45 14.38 4.87
N PRO A 208 -15.92 14.57 6.09
CA PRO A 208 -14.49 14.41 6.36
C PRO A 208 -13.98 13.02 5.93
N PRO A 209 -12.76 12.92 5.36
CA PRO A 209 -12.25 11.68 4.77
C PRO A 209 -11.86 10.60 5.79
N LEU A 210 -11.73 9.37 5.31
CA LEU A 210 -10.93 8.37 6.03
C LEU A 210 -9.46 8.79 6.02
N LEU A 211 -8.81 8.78 7.18
CA LEU A 211 -7.38 8.99 7.28
C LEU A 211 -6.66 7.64 7.30
N TYR A 212 -5.53 7.59 6.62
CA TYR A 212 -4.66 6.44 6.50
C TYR A 212 -3.36 6.70 7.25
N GLY A 213 -2.85 5.71 7.97
CA GLY A 213 -1.59 5.79 8.68
C GLY A 213 -0.68 4.63 8.33
N ILE A 214 0.61 4.92 8.14
CA ILE A 214 1.66 3.94 7.95
C ILE A 214 2.66 4.08 9.09
N ILE A 215 2.87 2.99 9.83
CA ILE A 215 3.86 2.90 10.90
C ILE A 215 4.97 1.95 10.45
N VAL A 216 6.22 2.38 10.56
CA VAL A 216 7.39 1.53 10.29
C VAL A 216 8.12 1.25 11.59
N ALA A 217 8.23 -0.02 11.96
CA ALA A 217 8.99 -0.47 13.12
C ALA A 217 9.80 -1.71 12.76
N GLN A 218 11.13 -1.65 12.90
CA GLN A 218 12.03 -2.70 12.44
C GLN A 218 11.78 -3.07 10.96
N SER A 219 11.51 -4.34 10.66
CA SER A 219 11.15 -4.84 9.33
C SER A 219 9.64 -4.89 9.09
N ILE A 220 8.84 -4.36 9.99
CA ILE A 220 7.38 -4.44 9.94
C ILE A 220 6.80 -3.08 9.54
N VAL A 221 5.83 -3.13 8.63
CA VAL A 221 5.00 -1.97 8.25
C VAL A 221 3.57 -2.25 8.69
N ILE A 222 3.00 -1.36 9.49
CA ILE A 222 1.65 -1.49 10.04
C ILE A 222 0.77 -0.41 9.41
N PHE A 223 -0.41 -0.79 8.96
CA PHE A 223 -1.44 0.12 8.47
C PHE A 223 -2.49 0.35 9.53
N VAL A 224 -2.86 1.61 9.68
CA VAL A 224 -3.91 2.05 10.59
C VAL A 224 -4.83 3.03 9.88
N THR A 225 -6.04 3.19 10.39
CA THR A 225 -7.08 4.04 9.82
C THR A 225 -7.77 4.84 10.92
N LEU A 226 -8.38 5.97 10.55
CA LEU A 226 -9.21 6.78 11.45
C LEU A 226 -10.34 7.44 10.65
N ASP A 227 -11.60 7.16 11.00
CA ASP A 227 -12.74 7.89 10.45
C ASP A 227 -12.77 9.31 11.02
N SER A 228 -12.29 10.29 10.24
CA SER A 228 -12.22 11.67 10.72
C SER A 228 -13.59 12.33 10.90
N ALA A 229 -14.65 11.78 10.30
CA ALA A 229 -16.01 12.33 10.44
C ALA A 229 -16.58 12.08 11.84
N ASN A 230 -16.11 11.05 12.54
CA ASN A 230 -16.52 10.72 13.91
C ASN A 230 -15.51 11.27 14.94
N PRO A 231 -15.89 12.27 15.77
CA PRO A 231 -15.02 12.84 16.79
C PRO A 231 -14.52 11.85 17.84
N GLU A 232 -15.28 10.78 18.10
CA GLU A 232 -14.97 9.74 19.09
C GLU A 232 -14.26 8.53 18.47
N ALA A 233 -13.96 8.57 17.16
CA ALA A 233 -13.24 7.50 16.49
C ALA A 233 -11.84 7.33 17.09
N LYS A 234 -11.42 6.07 17.24
CA LYS A 234 -10.06 5.72 17.63
C LYS A 234 -9.30 5.23 16.42
N VAL A 235 -7.98 5.37 16.46
CA VAL A 235 -7.11 4.78 15.45
C VAL A 235 -7.31 3.27 15.49
N ARG A 236 -7.71 2.71 14.34
CA ARG A 236 -7.96 1.30 14.16
C ARG A 236 -6.76 0.67 13.47
N HIS A 237 -6.31 -0.47 13.98
CA HIS A 237 -5.32 -1.29 13.29
C HIS A 237 -6.00 -2.01 12.13
N LEU A 238 -5.47 -1.81 10.92
CA LEU A 238 -5.98 -2.47 9.72
C LEU A 238 -5.28 -3.81 9.50
N THR A 239 -3.96 -3.78 9.27
CA THR A 239 -3.13 -4.98 9.04
C THR A 239 -1.64 -4.61 9.16
N HIS A 240 -0.75 -5.61 9.14
CA HIS A 240 0.69 -5.40 9.14
C HIS A 240 1.42 -6.36 8.20
N PHE A 241 2.61 -5.96 7.75
CA PHE A 241 3.43 -6.67 6.78
C PHE A 241 4.85 -6.81 7.30
N ASP A 242 5.32 -8.04 7.47
CA ASP A 242 6.70 -8.33 7.81
C ASP A 242 7.54 -8.51 6.53
N PHE A 243 8.52 -7.62 6.34
CA PHE A 243 9.44 -7.68 5.21
C PHE A 243 10.48 -8.80 5.32
N THR A 244 10.54 -9.52 6.44
CA THR A 244 11.35 -10.73 6.58
C THR A 244 10.73 -11.95 5.88
N ASP A 245 9.41 -11.93 5.62
CA ASP A 245 8.72 -13.02 4.93
C ASP A 245 9.16 -13.09 3.45
N LYS A 246 9.75 -14.23 3.08
CA LYS A 246 10.27 -14.50 1.73
C LYS A 246 9.17 -14.76 0.71
N ARG A 247 7.95 -15.12 1.13
CA ARG A 247 6.83 -15.40 0.22
C ARG A 247 6.05 -14.14 -0.14
N MET A 248 6.12 -13.12 0.70
CA MET A 248 5.32 -11.89 0.60
C MET A 248 6.10 -10.68 0.10
N VAL A 249 7.35 -10.84 -0.35
CA VAL A 249 8.27 -9.74 -0.69
C VAL A 249 7.67 -8.71 -1.64
N VAL A 250 7.18 -9.20 -2.78
CA VAL A 250 6.59 -8.39 -3.84
C VAL A 250 5.24 -7.84 -3.38
N TRP A 251 4.44 -8.68 -2.72
CA TRP A 251 3.09 -8.35 -2.25
C TRP A 251 3.08 -7.31 -1.13
N ASN A 252 4.12 -7.22 -0.31
CA ASN A 252 4.30 -6.17 0.68
C ASN A 252 4.58 -4.81 0.02
N GLY A 253 5.30 -4.81 -1.12
CA GLY A 253 5.46 -3.63 -1.96
C GLY A 253 4.12 -3.14 -2.53
N PHE A 254 3.29 -4.06 -3.02
CA PHE A 254 1.92 -3.74 -3.47
C PHE A 254 1.05 -3.20 -2.34
N ALA A 255 1.14 -3.75 -1.14
CA ALA A 255 0.37 -3.25 0.00
C ALA A 255 0.67 -1.76 0.28
N ILE A 256 1.94 -1.36 0.27
CA ILE A 256 2.35 0.06 0.41
C ILE A 256 1.79 0.89 -0.75
N ALA A 257 1.89 0.39 -1.99
CA ALA A 257 1.35 1.08 -3.14
C ALA A 257 -0.17 1.29 -3.04
N TYR A 258 -0.92 0.33 -2.50
CA TYR A 258 -2.37 0.39 -2.39
C TYR A 258 -2.84 1.48 -1.44
N ILE A 259 -2.32 1.52 -0.21
CA ILE A 259 -2.71 2.54 0.76
C ILE A 259 -2.33 3.95 0.31
N ILE A 260 -1.19 4.11 -0.36
CA ILE A 260 -0.77 5.41 -0.92
C ILE A 260 -1.66 5.79 -2.11
N THR A 261 -2.07 4.82 -2.93
CA THR A 261 -3.00 5.05 -4.05
C THR A 261 -4.38 5.49 -3.54
N MET A 262 -4.92 4.87 -2.49
CA MET A 262 -6.16 5.30 -1.85
C MET A 262 -6.09 6.76 -1.38
N ALA A 263 -5.00 7.12 -0.68
CA ALA A 263 -4.79 8.49 -0.22
C ALA A 263 -4.66 9.47 -1.40
N LYS A 264 -3.89 9.11 -2.43
CA LYS A 264 -3.69 9.89 -3.65
C LYS A 264 -5.02 10.15 -4.36
N ASP A 265 -5.81 9.11 -4.59
CA ASP A 265 -7.05 9.18 -5.35
C ASP A 265 -8.10 10.04 -4.62
N TYR A 266 -8.13 10.00 -3.29
CA TYR A 266 -8.94 10.95 -2.52
C TYR A 266 -8.51 12.40 -2.78
N ILE A 267 -7.21 12.72 -2.71
CA ILE A 267 -6.72 14.08 -2.95
C ILE A 267 -6.99 14.53 -4.39
N ILE A 268 -6.81 13.65 -5.37
CA ILE A 268 -7.19 13.91 -6.77
C ILE A 268 -8.68 14.26 -6.87
N SER A 269 -9.56 13.55 -6.15
CA SER A 269 -11.01 13.80 -6.18
C SER A 269 -11.44 15.15 -5.60
N ILE A 270 -10.55 15.83 -4.87
CA ILE A 270 -10.80 17.16 -4.27
C ILE A 270 -9.89 18.22 -4.86
N ARG A 271 -9.03 17.85 -5.82
CA ARG A 271 -7.91 18.66 -6.30
C ARG A 271 -8.34 20.03 -6.82
N ASP A 272 -9.47 20.05 -7.53
CA ASP A 272 -9.97 21.24 -8.19
C ASP A 272 -10.52 22.27 -7.17
N ASP A 273 -10.81 21.83 -5.94
CA ASP A 273 -11.20 22.70 -4.81
C ASP A 273 -9.99 23.23 -4.02
N LEU A 274 -8.77 22.74 -4.29
CA LEU A 274 -7.57 23.12 -3.56
C LEU A 274 -6.96 24.42 -4.08
N GLU A 275 -6.53 25.28 -3.16
CA GLU A 275 -5.78 26.49 -3.46
C GLU A 275 -4.39 26.16 -4.03
N ILE A 276 -3.92 26.99 -4.96
CA ILE A 276 -2.54 26.91 -5.45
C ILE A 276 -1.60 27.39 -4.35
N ASP A 277 -0.49 26.69 -4.16
CA ASP A 277 0.57 27.14 -3.27
C ASP A 277 1.56 28.03 -4.04
N ASP A 278 1.42 29.34 -3.86
CA ASP A 278 2.29 30.35 -4.46
C ASP A 278 3.63 30.52 -3.72
N THR A 279 3.99 29.58 -2.84
CA THR A 279 5.29 29.64 -2.17
C THR A 279 6.39 29.38 -3.19
N PRO A 280 7.41 30.26 -3.31
CA PRO A 280 8.50 30.04 -4.24
C PRO A 280 9.26 28.78 -3.80
N ASP A 281 9.53 27.87 -4.75
CA ASP A 281 10.34 26.66 -4.55
C ASP A 281 11.67 27.06 -3.88
N SER A 282 11.74 26.93 -2.55
CA SER A 282 12.98 27.07 -1.80
C SER A 282 13.67 25.73 -1.89
N ASP A 283 14.34 25.48 -3.01
CA ASP A 283 15.19 24.31 -3.16
C ASP A 283 16.39 24.46 -2.21
N PRO A 284 16.53 23.62 -1.16
CA PRO A 284 17.65 23.71 -0.24
C PRO A 284 18.95 23.09 -0.82
N ASP A 285 18.92 22.53 -2.02
CA ASP A 285 20.05 21.83 -2.64
C ASP A 285 20.51 22.45 -3.99
N ALA A 286 20.23 23.74 -4.25
CA ALA A 286 20.76 24.49 -5.40
C ALA A 286 22.18 25.06 -5.18
#